data_AF-B8D0K1-F1
#
_entry.id   AF-B8D0K1-F1
#
_cell.length_a   1.000
_cell.length_b   1.000
_cell.length_c   1.000
_cell.angle_alpha   90.00
_cell.angle_beta   90.00
_cell.angle_gamma   90.00
#
_symmetry.space_group_name_H-M   'P 1'
#
loop_
_entity.id
_entity.type
_entity.pdbx_description
1 polymer ?
#
loop_
_entity_poly.entity_id
_entity_poly.type
_entity_poly.pdbx_seq_one_letter_code
_entity_poly.pdbx_strand_id
1 'polypeptide(L)'
;MWYNKVEVILMDGFNELGRILIFFGLFIAVLGAIIYFLGGNFAWFGNLPGDIKVEKGNFTFYFPLTTMIIISLIINILVRIFR
;
A
#
# COMPACT_ATOMS: atom_id res chain seq x y z
N MET A 1 -4.30 -27.47 32.99
CA MET A 1 -3.02 -26.83 32.64
C MET A 1 -2.54 -27.15 31.22
N TRP A 2 -2.72 -28.39 30.72
CA TRP A 2 -2.33 -28.77 29.35
C TRP A 2 -3.26 -28.22 28.24
N TYR A 3 -4.57 -28.15 28.47
CA TYR A 3 -5.57 -27.70 27.49
C TYR A 3 -5.31 -26.27 26.98
N ASN A 4 -5.02 -25.34 27.89
CA ASN A 4 -4.71 -23.94 27.53
C ASN A 4 -3.45 -23.82 26.66
N LYS A 5 -2.49 -24.76 26.76
CA LYS A 5 -1.27 -24.69 25.94
C LYS A 5 -1.54 -25.00 24.47
N VAL A 6 -2.47 -25.93 24.21
CA VAL A 6 -2.90 -26.28 22.85
C VAL A 6 -3.69 -25.13 22.23
N GLU A 7 -4.62 -24.53 22.98
CA GLU A 7 -5.37 -23.37 22.51
C GLU A 7 -4.47 -22.17 22.19
N VAL A 8 -3.44 -21.90 23.02
CA VAL A 8 -2.46 -20.84 22.76
C VAL A 8 -1.68 -21.08 21.47
N ILE A 9 -1.18 -22.31 21.25
CA ILE A 9 -0.44 -22.66 20.01
C ILE A 9 -1.35 -22.50 18.77
N LEU A 10 -2.62 -22.91 18.86
CA LEU A 10 -3.57 -22.73 17.78
C LEU A 10 -3.84 -21.24 17.53
N MET A 11 -4.05 -20.45 18.58
CA MET A 11 -4.25 -19.00 18.47
C MET A 11 -3.06 -18.30 17.81
N ASP A 12 -1.84 -18.67 18.20
CA ASP A 12 -0.60 -18.15 17.61
C ASP A 12 -0.52 -18.49 16.11
N GLY A 13 -0.84 -19.73 15.74
CA GLY A 13 -0.90 -20.15 14.34
C GLY A 13 -1.93 -19.37 13.50
N PHE A 14 -3.13 -19.13 14.02
CA PHE A 14 -4.13 -18.32 13.33
C PHE A 14 -3.70 -16.85 13.19
N ASN A 15 -3.03 -16.29 14.19
CA ASN A 15 -2.50 -14.92 14.14
C ASN A 15 -1.40 -14.77 13.08
N GLU A 16 -0.49 -15.76 12.97
CA GLU A 16 0.55 -15.79 11.95
C GLU A 16 -0.03 -15.90 10.54
N LEU A 17 -0.99 -16.80 10.34
CA LEU A 17 -1.68 -16.95 9.05
C LEU A 17 -2.42 -15.67 8.66
N GLY A 18 -3.13 -15.03 9.60
CA GLY A 18 -3.80 -13.76 9.38
C GLY A 18 -2.84 -12.65 8.97
N ARG A 19 -1.67 -12.58 9.61
CA ARG A 19 -0.61 -11.63 9.23
C ARG A 19 -0.09 -11.88 7.82
N ILE A 20 0.18 -13.14 7.45
CA ILE A 20 0.63 -13.52 6.10
C ILE A 20 -0.40 -13.12 5.05
N LEU A 21 -1.69 -13.40 5.30
CA LEU A 21 -2.79 -13.03 4.40
C LEU A 21 -2.87 -11.52 4.16
N ILE A 22 -2.76 -10.71 5.22
CA ILE A 22 -2.77 -9.24 5.12
C ILE A 22 -1.59 -8.75 4.26
N PHE A 23 -0.38 -9.26 4.50
CA PHE A 23 0.80 -8.88 3.73
C PHE A 23 0.68 -9.27 2.25
N PHE A 24 0.21 -10.47 1.97
CA PHE A 24 0.06 -10.97 0.61
C PHE A 24 -1.00 -10.16 -0.16
N GLY A 25 -2.13 -9.85 0.50
CA GLY A 25 -3.16 -8.98 -0.06
C GLY A 25 -2.65 -7.56 -0.37
N LEU A 26 -1.89 -6.97 0.56
CA LEU A 26 -1.28 -5.66 0.36
C LEU A 26 -0.27 -5.67 -0.80
N PHE A 27 0.56 -6.72 -0.89
CA PHE A 27 1.52 -6.89 -1.98
C PHE A 27 0.84 -6.99 -3.34
N ILE A 28 -0.20 -7.81 -3.46
CA ILE A 28 -0.99 -7.93 -4.69
C ILE A 28 -1.66 -6.59 -5.05
N ALA A 29 -2.24 -5.88 -4.07
CA ALA A 29 -2.87 -4.59 -4.30
C ALA A 29 -1.87 -3.55 -4.83
N VAL A 30 -0.65 -3.50 -4.28
CA VAL A 30 0.43 -2.62 -4.75
C VAL A 30 0.86 -2.99 -6.16
N LEU A 31 1.07 -4.28 -6.47
CA LEU A 31 1.40 -4.72 -7.82
C LEU A 31 0.29 -4.41 -8.83
N GLY A 32 -0.97 -4.64 -8.45
CA GLY A 32 -2.13 -4.31 -9.25
C GLY A 32 -2.23 -2.82 -9.55
N ALA A 33 -1.97 -1.96 -8.54
CA ALA A 33 -1.91 -0.52 -8.72
C ALA A 33 -0.78 -0.12 -9.68
N ILE A 34 0.43 -0.67 -9.50
CA ILE A 34 1.57 -0.46 -10.39
C ILE A 34 1.17 -0.80 -11.83
N ILE A 35 0.63 -2.00 -12.09
CA ILE A 35 0.24 -2.43 -13.43
C ILE A 35 -0.90 -1.56 -13.99
N TYR A 36 -1.90 -1.22 -13.19
CA TYR A 36 -3.02 -0.37 -13.60
C TYR A 36 -2.56 1.04 -14.01
N PHE A 37 -1.65 1.63 -13.24
CA PHE A 37 -1.14 2.99 -13.50
C PHE A 37 0.02 3.04 -14.52
N LEU A 38 0.80 1.97 -14.69
CA LEU A 38 1.97 1.92 -15.60
C LEU A 38 1.73 1.16 -16.90
N GLY A 39 0.75 0.26 -16.96
CA GLY A 39 0.55 -0.67 -18.08
C GLY A 39 -0.16 -0.07 -19.30
N GLY A 40 -0.81 1.09 -19.16
CA GLY A 40 -1.59 1.73 -20.23
C GLY A 40 -1.03 3.10 -20.61
N ASN A 41 0.09 3.13 -21.33
CA ASN A 41 0.75 4.33 -21.83
C ASN A 41 1.21 5.34 -20.76
N PHE A 42 2.51 5.65 -20.79
CA PHE A 42 3.16 6.76 -20.07
C PHE A 42 2.55 8.16 -20.35
N ALA A 43 1.47 8.26 -21.13
CA ALA A 43 0.69 9.48 -21.36
C ALA A 43 0.03 10.04 -20.09
N TRP A 44 -0.10 9.22 -19.03
CA TRP A 44 -0.71 9.62 -17.76
C TRP A 44 0.29 10.03 -16.66
N PHE A 45 1.60 9.95 -16.94
CA PHE A 45 2.64 10.33 -15.99
C PHE A 45 2.53 11.84 -15.70
N GLY A 46 1.91 12.18 -14.55
CA GLY A 46 1.62 13.55 -14.14
C GLY A 46 0.13 13.93 -14.01
N ASN A 47 -0.82 13.01 -14.26
CA ASN A 47 -2.25 13.30 -14.26
C ASN A 47 -3.08 12.32 -13.39
N LEU A 48 -2.48 11.61 -12.43
CA LEU A 48 -3.25 10.74 -11.53
C LEU A 48 -4.42 11.52 -10.91
N PRO A 49 -5.59 10.90 -10.69
CA PRO A 49 -6.72 11.58 -10.11
C PRO A 49 -6.30 12.01 -8.69
N GLY A 50 -6.35 13.32 -8.44
CA GLY A 50 -5.88 13.93 -7.19
C GLY A 50 -4.49 14.56 -7.24
N ASP A 51 -3.66 14.27 -8.24
CA ASP A 51 -2.42 15.01 -8.48
C ASP A 51 -2.74 16.37 -9.09
N ILE A 52 -2.21 17.42 -8.48
CA ILE A 52 -2.45 18.80 -8.94
C ILE A 52 -1.34 19.14 -9.92
N LYS A 53 -1.72 19.25 -11.21
CA LYS A 53 -0.84 19.76 -12.26
C LYS A 53 -1.35 21.12 -12.73
N VAL A 54 -0.54 22.15 -12.53
CA VAL A 54 -0.82 23.52 -12.98
C VAL A 54 0.19 23.89 -14.05
N GLU A 55 -0.28 24.02 -15.29
CA GLU A 55 0.51 24.48 -16.43
C GLU A 55 0.12 25.92 -16.79
N LYS A 56 1.09 26.84 -16.78
CA LYS A 56 0.90 28.25 -17.15
C LYS A 56 2.10 28.73 -17.97
N GLY A 57 1.96 28.79 -19.29
CA GLY A 57 3.04 29.21 -20.19
C GLY A 57 4.25 28.27 -20.10
N ASN A 58 5.43 28.81 -19.76
CA ASN A 58 6.67 28.04 -19.51
C ASN A 58 6.79 27.46 -18.09
N PHE A 59 5.76 27.57 -17.25
CA PHE A 59 5.79 27.08 -15.87
C PHE A 59 4.86 25.88 -15.69
N THR A 60 5.42 24.79 -15.17
CA THR A 60 4.67 23.57 -14.82
C THR A 60 4.93 23.24 -13.36
N PHE A 61 3.87 23.27 -12.55
CA PHE A 61 3.89 22.84 -11.15
C PHE A 61 3.16 21.51 -11.02
N TYR A 62 3.84 20.51 -10.44
CA TYR A 62 3.29 19.17 -10.22
C TYR A 62 3.32 18.85 -8.72
N PHE A 63 2.16 18.51 -8.17
CA PHE A 63 2.02 18.15 -6.76
C PHE A 63 1.33 16.78 -6.62
N PRO A 64 2.11 15.71 -6.37
CA PRO A 64 1.63 14.33 -6.35
C PRO A 64 0.98 13.95 -5.00
N LEU A 65 -0.18 14.54 -4.71
CA LEU A 65 -0.93 14.30 -3.47
C LEU A 65 -1.27 12.83 -3.26
N THR A 66 -1.75 12.17 -4.32
CA THR A 66 -2.22 10.79 -4.22
C THR A 66 -1.06 9.86 -3.92
N THR A 67 0.09 10.08 -4.55
CA THR A 67 1.31 9.31 -4.28
C THR A 67 1.82 9.54 -2.86
N MET A 68 1.83 10.78 -2.37
CA MET A 68 2.25 11.11 -1.01
C MET A 68 1.38 10.41 0.04
N ILE A 69 0.06 10.36 -0.17
CA ILE A 69 -0.87 9.67 0.74
C ILE A 69 -0.63 8.17 0.73
N ILE A 70 -0.48 7.55 -0.45
CA ILE A 70 -0.22 6.11 -0.57
C ILE A 70 1.09 5.73 0.14
N ILE A 71 2.16 6.48 -0.13
CA ILE A 71 3.47 6.25 0.51
C ILE A 71 3.35 6.38 2.04
N SER A 72 2.68 7.43 2.53
CA SER A 72 2.45 7.63 3.96
C SER A 72 1.67 6.47 4.57
N LEU A 73 0.62 5.98 3.91
CA LEU A 73 -0.20 4.87 4.39
C LEU A 73 0.63 3.57 4.48
N ILE A 74 1.42 3.29 3.44
CA ILE A 74 2.30 2.11 3.41
C ILE A 74 3.33 2.18 4.52
N ILE A 75 4.05 3.30 4.66
CA ILE A 75 5.05 3.49 5.72
C ILE A 75 4.41 3.35 7.10
N ASN A 76 3.23 3.94 7.33
CA ASN A 76 2.54 3.85 8.61
C ASN A 76 2.17 2.40 8.95
N ILE A 77 1.63 1.66 7.99
CA ILE A 77 1.32 0.23 8.15
C ILE A 77 2.58 -0.57 8.45
N LEU A 78 3.68 -0.35 7.72
CA LEU A 78 4.94 -1.05 7.96
C LEU A 78 5.48 -0.74 9.36
N VAL A 79 5.57 0.53 9.75
CA VAL A 79 6.02 0.94 11.08
C VAL A 79 5.16 0.33 12.19
N ARG A 80 3.84 0.28 12.00
CA ARG A 80 2.92 -0.30 12.99
C ARG A 80 3.03 -1.83 13.09
N ILE A 81 3.47 -2.50 12.04
CA ILE A 81 3.69 -3.96 12.06
C ILE A 81 5.06 -4.32 12.62
N PHE A 82 6.09 -3.48 12.38
CA PHE A 82 7.46 -3.72 12.88
C PHE A 82 7.74 -3.12 14.26
N ARG A 83 6.80 -2.36 14.83
CA ARG A 83 6.85 -1.86 16.21
C ARG A 83 6.01 -2.72 17.13
#